data_AF-A0A1B9CRM3-F1
#
_entry.id   AF-A0A1B9CRM3-F1
#
_cell.length_a   1.000
_cell.length_b   1.000
_cell.length_c   1.000
_cell.angle_alpha   90.00
_cell.angle_beta   90.00
_cell.angle_gamma   90.00
#
_symmetry.space_group_name_H-M   'P 1'
#
loop_
_entity.id
_entity.type
_entity.pdbx_description
1 polymer ?
#
loop_
_entity_poly.entity_id
_entity_poly.type
_entity_poly.pdbx_seq_one_letter_code
_entity_poly.pdbx_strand_id
1 'polypeptide(L)'
;MSGVLAAMRTQFGDTFGYQLNIYRDQVVVQRPDTANAQKVVTWLYREGNWASVGPELAVPSRSVVGDLSKFDVQAVVGVVQQAPQTLHIYDANRIFLAIESRKDGGLHLQINATDGALSGTIVLAPNGSIMQITPPVR
;
A
#
# COMPACT_ATOMS: atom_id res chain seq x y z
N MET A 1 -9.14 -2.58 5.23
CA MET A 1 -8.36 -1.34 5.03
C MET A 1 -8.60 -0.31 6.14
N SER A 2 -9.85 0.02 6.50
CA SER A 2 -10.14 0.89 7.65
C SER A 2 -9.48 0.41 8.95
N GLY A 3 -9.55 -0.90 9.24
CA GLY A 3 -8.88 -1.48 10.41
C GLY A 3 -7.35 -1.33 10.40
N VAL A 4 -6.71 -1.33 9.23
CA VAL A 4 -5.25 -1.12 9.08
C VAL A 4 -4.89 0.32 9.45
N LEU A 5 -5.63 1.29 8.91
CA LEU A 5 -5.39 2.71 9.22
C LEU A 5 -5.69 3.03 10.68
N ALA A 6 -6.64 2.34 11.31
CA ALA A 6 -6.87 2.43 12.75
C ALA A 6 -5.70 1.83 13.55
N ALA A 7 -5.22 0.64 13.16
CA ALA A 7 -4.06 0.00 13.80
C ALA A 7 -2.79 0.86 13.70
N MET A 8 -2.59 1.57 12.57
CA MET A 8 -1.51 2.55 12.43
C MET A 8 -1.66 3.70 13.42
N ARG A 9 -2.84 4.30 13.55
CA ARG A 9 -3.08 5.39 14.52
C ARG A 9 -2.84 4.93 15.96
N THR A 10 -3.25 3.72 16.31
CA THR A 10 -3.00 3.15 17.64
C THR A 10 -1.51 2.95 17.90
N GLN A 11 -0.76 2.43 16.93
CA GLN A 11 0.66 2.12 17.10
C GLN A 11 1.56 3.36 17.03
N PHE A 12 1.24 4.29 16.12
CA PHE A 12 2.13 5.36 15.71
C PHE A 12 1.62 6.77 16.03
N GLY A 13 0.33 6.92 16.38
CA GLY A 13 -0.32 8.22 16.56
C GLY A 13 -0.75 8.89 15.25
N ASP A 14 -0.37 8.32 14.10
CA ASP A 14 -0.60 8.90 12.78
C ASP A 14 -0.74 7.83 11.68
N THR A 15 -0.94 8.29 10.44
CA THR A 15 -0.92 7.47 9.23
C THR A 15 0.18 7.90 8.26
N PHE A 16 1.23 8.55 8.77
CA PHE A 16 2.28 9.15 7.96
C PHE A 16 3.35 8.12 7.62
N GLY A 17 3.77 8.12 6.35
CA GLY A 17 4.83 7.26 5.86
C GLY A 17 5.18 7.54 4.40
N TYR A 18 6.10 6.74 3.89
CA TYR A 18 6.52 6.74 2.49
C TYR A 18 5.60 5.83 1.66
N GLN A 19 5.32 4.64 2.18
CA GLN A 19 4.58 3.60 1.47
C GLN A 19 3.82 2.69 2.44
N LEU A 20 2.64 2.24 2.02
CA LEU A 20 1.81 1.24 2.69
C LEU A 20 1.37 0.17 1.68
N ASN A 21 1.79 -1.06 1.92
CA ASN A 21 1.38 -2.23 1.13
C ASN A 21 0.44 -3.09 1.97
N ILE A 22 -0.79 -3.28 1.48
CA ILE A 22 -1.84 -4.04 2.15
C ILE A 22 -2.06 -5.35 1.38
N TYR A 23 -1.59 -6.45 1.96
CA TYR A 23 -1.87 -7.81 1.50
C TYR A 23 -3.10 -8.38 2.21
N ARG A 24 -3.51 -9.60 1.85
CA ARG A 24 -4.63 -10.29 2.49
C ARG A 24 -4.35 -10.59 3.98
N ASP A 25 -3.15 -11.05 4.28
CA ASP A 25 -2.75 -11.62 5.57
C ASP A 25 -1.78 -10.72 6.36
N GLN A 26 -1.23 -9.69 5.71
CA GLN A 26 -0.24 -8.82 6.32
C GLN A 26 -0.26 -7.42 5.72
N VAL A 27 0.34 -6.47 6.44
CA VAL A 27 0.55 -5.10 5.98
C VAL A 27 2.01 -4.74 6.20
N VAL A 28 2.60 -4.05 5.22
CA VAL A 28 3.96 -3.51 5.33
C VAL A 28 3.88 -2.00 5.19
N VAL A 29 4.41 -1.26 6.17
CA VAL A 29 4.55 0.19 6.08
C VAL A 29 6.01 0.59 6.19
N GLN A 30 6.43 1.49 5.30
CA GLN A 30 7.70 2.18 5.39
C GLN A 30 7.46 3.60 5.85
N ARG A 31 8.07 3.99 6.96
CA ARG A 31 7.93 5.33 7.54
C ARG A 31 9.26 5.82 8.13
N PRO A 32 9.42 7.12 8.41
CA PRO A 32 10.60 7.61 9.12
C PRO A 32 10.76 6.95 10.48
N ASP A 33 12.01 6.74 10.90
CA ASP A 33 12.32 6.38 12.29
C ASP A 33 11.95 7.53 13.23
N THR A 34 11.33 7.22 14.37
CA THR A 34 10.89 8.22 15.35
C THR A 34 12.05 8.92 16.07
N ALA A 35 13.21 8.26 16.18
CA ALA A 35 14.42 8.82 16.77
C ALA A 35 15.33 9.49 15.72
N ASN A 36 15.25 9.08 14.45
CA ASN A 36 15.99 9.73 13.36
C ASN A 36 15.23 9.73 12.03
N ALA A 37 14.59 10.85 11.69
CA ALA A 37 13.80 10.99 10.47
C ALA A 37 14.57 10.77 9.14
N GLN A 38 15.91 10.73 9.15
CA GLN A 38 16.73 10.39 7.99
C GLN A 38 16.83 8.88 7.74
N LYS A 39 16.37 8.04 8.68
CA LYS A 39 16.29 6.59 8.53
C LYS A 39 14.86 6.16 8.21
N VAL A 40 14.73 5.11 7.43
CA VAL A 40 13.45 4.46 7.16
C VAL A 40 13.33 3.25 8.06
N VAL A 41 12.16 3.05 8.67
CA VAL A 41 11.82 1.80 9.36
C VAL A 41 10.70 1.12 8.60
N THR A 42 10.92 -0.17 8.32
CA THR A 42 9.89 -1.05 7.77
C THR A 42 9.20 -1.77 8.91
N TRP A 43 7.88 -1.63 9.00
CA TRP A 43 7.03 -2.32 9.97
C TRP A 43 6.12 -3.31 9.27
N LEU A 44 6.08 -4.53 9.80
CA LEU A 44 5.16 -5.59 9.42
C LEU A 44 4.02 -5.64 10.44
N TYR A 45 2.78 -5.64 9.96
CA TYR A 45 1.60 -5.94 10.77
C TYR A 45 0.99 -7.25 10.30
N ARG A 46 0.94 -8.23 11.20
CA ARG A 46 0.34 -9.55 10.97
C ARG A 46 -0.29 -10.02 12.28
N GLU A 47 -1.47 -10.63 12.17
CA GLU A 47 -2.19 -11.23 13.32
C GLU A 47 -2.37 -10.25 14.50
N GLY A 48 -2.63 -8.97 14.21
CA GLY A 48 -2.86 -7.96 15.24
C GLY A 48 -1.59 -7.34 15.84
N ASN A 49 -0.40 -7.79 15.44
CA ASN A 49 0.87 -7.37 16.04
C ASN A 49 1.75 -6.61 15.05
N TRP A 50 2.37 -5.54 15.53
CA TRP A 50 3.40 -4.80 14.80
C TRP A 50 4.79 -5.32 15.16
N ALA A 51 5.61 -5.60 14.14
CA ALA A 51 7.01 -5.92 14.30
C ALA A 51 7.84 -5.04 13.36
N SER A 52 8.90 -4.43 13.89
CA SER A 52 9.87 -3.71 13.08
C SER A 52 10.87 -4.71 12.47
N VAL A 53 11.16 -4.56 11.18
CA VAL A 53 12.24 -5.29 10.49
C VAL A 53 13.59 -4.61 10.72
N GLY A 54 13.61 -3.51 11.47
CA GLY A 54 14.79 -2.67 11.70
C GLY A 54 14.90 -1.53 10.69
N PRO A 55 15.76 -0.54 10.97
CA PRO A 55 15.95 0.59 10.07
C PRO A 55 16.80 0.21 8.85
N GLU A 56 16.41 0.69 7.67
CA GLU A 56 17.28 0.75 6.50
C GLU A 56 18.12 2.03 6.53
N LEU A 57 19.35 1.94 5.99
CA LEU A 57 20.35 3.01 6.11
C LEU A 57 20.00 4.28 5.31
N ALA A 58 19.07 4.23 4.36
CA ALA A 58 18.74 5.39 3.53
C ALA A 58 17.28 5.42 3.06
N VAL A 59 16.70 6.63 3.05
CA VAL A 59 15.43 6.93 2.37
C VAL A 59 15.66 6.84 0.85
N PRO A 60 14.83 6.11 0.08
CA PRO A 60 14.92 6.16 -1.37
C PRO A 60 14.76 7.62 -1.86
N SER A 61 15.64 8.06 -2.76
CA SER A 61 15.80 9.48 -3.16
C SER A 61 14.54 10.15 -3.75
N ARG A 62 13.49 9.36 -4.04
CA ARG A 62 12.22 9.82 -4.59
C ARG A 62 11.07 9.78 -3.59
N SER A 63 11.26 9.18 -2.41
CA SER A 63 10.20 9.00 -1.42
C SER A 63 10.01 10.26 -0.58
N VAL A 64 8.77 10.65 -0.34
CA VAL A 64 8.39 11.72 0.59
C VAL A 64 7.40 11.22 1.61
N VAL A 65 7.44 11.79 2.82
CA VAL A 65 6.50 11.43 3.88
C VAL A 65 5.18 12.14 3.60
N GLY A 66 4.07 11.40 3.63
CA GLY A 66 2.73 11.95 3.52
C GLY A 66 1.73 11.12 4.31
N ASP A 67 0.53 11.67 4.47
CA ASP A 67 -0.58 10.96 5.11
C ASP A 67 -1.13 9.90 4.15
N LEU A 68 -0.84 8.64 4.44
CA LEU A 68 -1.22 7.48 3.61
C LEU A 68 -2.72 7.16 3.71
N SER A 69 -3.49 7.89 4.52
CA SER A 69 -4.94 7.72 4.66
C SER A 69 -5.77 8.63 3.75
N LYS A 70 -5.14 9.49 2.93
CA LYS A 70 -5.80 10.48 2.06
C LYS A 70 -6.44 9.87 0.80
N PHE A 71 -7.27 8.84 0.97
CA PHE A 71 -8.04 8.21 -0.10
C PHE A 71 -9.40 7.72 0.41
N ASP A 72 -10.35 7.56 -0.50
CA ASP A 72 -11.65 6.95 -0.21
C ASP A 72 -11.47 5.44 -0.02
N VAL A 73 -11.49 5.03 1.24
CA VAL A 73 -11.29 3.63 1.63
C VAL A 73 -12.38 2.73 1.05
N GLN A 74 -13.64 3.17 1.01
CA GLN A 74 -14.73 2.32 0.54
C GLN A 74 -14.66 2.12 -0.97
N ALA A 75 -14.44 3.20 -1.71
CA ALA A 75 -14.31 3.15 -3.17
C ALA A 75 -13.12 2.25 -3.58
N VAL A 76 -11.95 2.44 -2.95
CA VAL A 76 -10.75 1.65 -3.25
C VAL A 76 -10.92 0.17 -2.89
N VAL A 77 -11.52 -0.15 -1.74
CA VAL A 77 -11.81 -1.55 -1.36
C VAL A 77 -12.69 -2.23 -2.41
N GLY A 78 -13.70 -1.52 -2.93
CA GLY A 78 -14.55 -2.02 -4.01
C GLY A 78 -13.75 -2.43 -5.24
N VAL A 79 -12.79 -1.60 -5.67
CA VAL A 79 -11.94 -1.94 -6.82
C VAL A 79 -10.99 -3.10 -6.53
N VAL A 80 -10.40 -3.18 -5.33
CA VAL A 80 -9.54 -4.32 -4.94
C VAL A 80 -10.28 -5.64 -5.02
N GLN A 81 -11.54 -5.68 -4.58
CA GLN A 81 -12.38 -6.89 -4.64
C GLN A 81 -12.69 -7.34 -6.08
N GLN A 82 -12.76 -6.39 -7.02
CA GLN A 82 -13.04 -6.63 -8.45
C GLN A 82 -11.77 -6.79 -9.30
N ALA A 83 -10.58 -6.65 -8.71
CA ALA A 83 -9.33 -6.65 -9.45
C ALA A 83 -9.05 -7.97 -10.20
N PRO A 84 -9.27 -9.17 -9.62
CA PRO A 84 -9.11 -10.44 -10.35
C PRO A 84 -9.95 -10.52 -11.62
N GLN A 85 -11.20 -10.08 -11.55
CA GLN A 85 -12.14 -10.07 -12.67
C GLN A 85 -11.72 -9.05 -13.72
N THR A 86 -11.35 -7.85 -13.29
CA THR A 86 -10.91 -6.74 -14.17
C THR A 86 -9.64 -7.09 -14.92
N LEU A 87 -8.72 -7.84 -14.28
CA LEU A 87 -7.44 -8.24 -14.87
C LEU A 87 -7.50 -9.61 -15.56
N HIS A 88 -8.62 -10.33 -15.49
CA HIS A 88 -8.74 -11.72 -15.95
C HIS A 88 -7.71 -12.69 -15.33
N ILE A 89 -7.33 -12.46 -14.07
CA ILE A 89 -6.48 -13.35 -13.27
C ILE A 89 -7.34 -13.96 -12.16
N TYR A 90 -8.22 -14.88 -12.51
CA TYR A 90 -9.24 -15.39 -11.58
C TYR A 90 -8.65 -16.19 -10.41
N ASP A 91 -7.53 -16.89 -10.64
CA ASP A 91 -6.82 -17.69 -9.64
C ASP A 91 -5.68 -16.90 -8.97
N ALA A 92 -5.78 -15.56 -8.92
CA ALA A 92 -4.76 -14.71 -8.31
C ALA A 92 -4.47 -15.14 -6.86
N ASN A 93 -3.28 -15.69 -6.64
CA ASN A 93 -2.81 -16.16 -5.33
C ASN A 93 -2.21 -15.03 -4.49
N ARG A 94 -1.85 -13.90 -5.12
CA ARG A 94 -1.34 -12.71 -4.45
C ARG A 94 -1.98 -11.46 -5.04
N ILE A 95 -2.71 -10.75 -4.18
CA ILE A 95 -3.30 -9.45 -4.47
C ILE A 95 -2.88 -8.49 -3.37
N PHE A 96 -2.42 -7.30 -3.72
CA PHE A 96 -2.15 -6.25 -2.74
C PHE A 96 -2.40 -4.86 -3.31
N LEU A 97 -2.78 -3.95 -2.42
CA LEU A 97 -2.83 -2.51 -2.68
C LEU A 97 -1.53 -1.87 -2.19
N ALA A 98 -0.81 -1.21 -3.09
CA ALA A 98 0.29 -0.31 -2.77
C ALA A 98 -0.23 1.14 -2.74
N ILE A 99 0.15 1.87 -1.69
CA ILE A 99 -0.15 3.28 -1.50
C ILE A 99 1.18 3.98 -1.28
N GLU A 100 1.57 4.86 -2.19
CA GLU A 100 2.82 5.61 -2.12
C GLU A 100 2.54 7.10 -2.02
N SER A 101 3.24 7.78 -1.11
CA SER A 101 3.18 9.23 -0.98
C SER A 101 3.99 9.91 -2.09
N ARG A 102 3.46 11.02 -2.65
CA ARG A 102 4.05 11.75 -3.78
C ARG A 102 4.47 13.16 -3.38
N LYS A 103 5.47 13.70 -4.10
CA LYS A 103 6.02 15.06 -3.88
C LYS A 103 4.98 16.18 -4.08
N ASP A 104 3.95 15.92 -4.86
CA ASP A 104 2.82 16.82 -5.10
C ASP A 104 1.80 16.83 -3.94
N GLY A 105 2.04 16.04 -2.88
CA GLY A 105 1.14 15.89 -1.73
C GLY A 105 -0.02 14.91 -1.95
N GLY A 106 -0.11 14.32 -3.15
CA GLY A 106 -1.06 13.26 -3.47
C GLY A 106 -0.56 11.87 -3.12
N LEU A 107 -1.36 10.86 -3.48
CA LEU A 107 -1.03 9.45 -3.34
C LEU A 107 -1.05 8.76 -4.71
N HIS A 108 -0.10 7.85 -4.93
CA HIS A 108 -0.17 6.85 -6.00
C HIS A 108 -0.77 5.56 -5.43
N LEU A 109 -1.90 5.13 -5.97
CA LEU A 109 -2.58 3.90 -5.55
C LEU A 109 -2.49 2.88 -6.69
N GLN A 110 -1.96 1.70 -6.38
CA GLN A 110 -1.84 0.62 -7.36
C GLN A 110 -2.24 -0.71 -6.76
N ILE A 111 -3.20 -1.37 -7.40
CA ILE A 111 -3.52 -2.76 -7.13
C ILE A 111 -2.62 -3.63 -8.01
N ASN A 112 -2.01 -4.64 -7.42
CA ASN A 112 -1.22 -5.64 -8.11
C ASN A 112 -1.87 -7.00 -7.89
N ALA A 113 -2.07 -7.78 -8.94
CA ALA A 113 -2.58 -9.15 -8.86
C ALA A 113 -1.71 -10.09 -9.69
N THR A 114 -1.46 -11.29 -9.16
CA THR A 114 -0.74 -12.34 -9.86
C THR A 114 -1.18 -13.73 -9.37
N ASP A 115 -1.10 -14.72 -10.26
CA ASP A 115 -1.20 -16.15 -9.94
C ASP A 115 0.18 -16.85 -10.01
N GLY A 116 1.25 -16.11 -10.27
CA GLY A 116 2.62 -16.60 -10.48
C GLY A 116 3.03 -16.73 -11.96
N ALA A 117 2.07 -16.92 -12.88
CA ALA A 117 2.31 -16.94 -14.33
C ALA A 117 1.88 -15.63 -15.00
N LEU A 118 0.73 -15.11 -14.60
CA LEU A 118 0.14 -13.86 -15.05
C LEU A 118 0.35 -12.78 -13.99
N SER A 119 0.62 -11.54 -14.42
CA SER A 119 0.69 -10.39 -13.52
C SER A 119 0.13 -9.14 -14.17
N GLY A 120 -0.77 -8.45 -13.47
CA GLY A 120 -1.43 -7.24 -13.95
C GLY A 120 -1.60 -6.21 -12.86
N THR A 121 -1.84 -4.96 -13.26
CA THR A 121 -1.99 -3.84 -12.33
C THR A 121 -3.16 -2.93 -12.67
N ILE A 122 -3.72 -2.30 -11.64
CA ILE A 122 -4.74 -1.26 -11.78
C ILE A 122 -4.26 -0.04 -10.99
N VAL A 123 -4.12 1.11 -11.65
CA VAL A 123 -3.79 2.38 -11.00
C VAL A 123 -5.08 3.13 -10.71
N LEU A 124 -5.20 3.66 -9.49
CA LEU A 124 -6.38 4.38 -9.01
C LEU A 124 -6.04 5.82 -8.64
N ALA A 125 -7.01 6.70 -8.85
CA ALA A 125 -7.05 7.99 -8.17
C ALA A 125 -7.42 7.80 -6.68
N PRO A 126 -7.11 8.75 -5.80
CA PRO A 126 -7.46 8.66 -4.38
C PRO A 126 -8.97 8.52 -4.10
N ASN A 127 -9.85 8.90 -5.02
CA ASN A 127 -11.30 8.71 -4.89
C ASN A 127 -11.79 7.31 -5.36
N GLY A 128 -10.87 6.40 -5.71
CA GLY A 128 -11.17 5.06 -6.21
C GLY A 128 -11.46 4.96 -7.72
N SER A 129 -11.40 6.07 -8.47
CA SER A 129 -11.56 6.01 -9.93
C SER A 129 -10.38 5.29 -10.58
N ILE A 130 -10.66 4.37 -11.51
CA ILE A 130 -9.61 3.69 -12.29
C ILE A 130 -8.99 4.69 -13.26
N MET A 131 -7.67 4.85 -13.18
CA MET A 131 -6.89 5.71 -14.07
C MET A 131 -6.23 4.92 -15.19
N GLN A 132 -5.76 3.71 -14.89
CA GLN A 132 -5.07 2.85 -15.85
C GLN A 132 -5.23 1.39 -15.47
N ILE A 133 -5.37 0.53 -16.48
CA ILE A 133 -5.30 -0.91 -16.35
C ILE A 133 -4.11 -1.39 -17.19
N THR A 134 -3.20 -2.13 -16.57
CA THR A 134 -2.15 -2.86 -17.28
C THR A 134 -2.53 -4.34 -17.22
N PRO A 135 -3.03 -4.92 -18.34
CA PRO A 135 -3.48 -6.30 -18.37
C PRO A 135 -2.31 -7.27 -18.19
N PRO A 136 -2.58 -8.56 -17.94
CA PRO A 136 -1.54 -9.53 -17.74
C PRO A 136 -0.60 -9.64 -18.92
N VAL A 137 0.70 -9.54 -18.66
CA VAL A 137 1.71 -9.94 -19.64
C VAL A 137 1.91 -11.45 -19.52
N ARG A 138 1.88 -12.14 -20.66
CA ARG A 138 2.03 -13.60 -20.76
C ARG A 138 3.50 -13.98 -20.94
#